data_AF-A0A1V3PF43-F1
#
_entry.id   AF-A0A1V3PF43-F1
#
_cell.length_a   1.000
_cell.length_b   1.000
_cell.length_c   1.000
_cell.angle_alpha   90.00
_cell.angle_beta   90.00
_cell.angle_gamma   90.00
#
_symmetry.space_group_name_H-M   'P 1'
#
loop_
_entity.id
_entity.type
_entity.pdbx_description
1 polymer ?
#
loop_
_entity_poly.entity_id
_entity_poly.type
_entity_poly.pdbx_seq_one_letter_code
_entity_poly.pdbx_strand_id
1 'polypeptide(L)'
;MAAWLAQNIAALSALGAAIAFVWSAIQFILVRGREQRAQEFEAYHRLIKELVQPDPASQVAWIDRQVAVVFELRHFKRYYEVTGRILNNLRNKFSVDPEFQWPYLINEIELTLQHIGEQPNPSSKRTREKPRAA
;
A
#
# COMPACT_ATOMS: atom_id res chain seq x y z
N MET A 1 -54.28 -14.59 3.45
CA MET A 1 -52.90 -14.19 3.12
C MET A 1 -52.82 -13.03 2.12
N ALA A 2 -53.47 -13.10 0.96
CA ALA A 2 -53.39 -12.04 -0.06
C ALA A 2 -53.80 -10.64 0.44
N ALA A 3 -54.88 -10.52 1.22
CA ALA A 3 -55.34 -9.25 1.76
C ALA A 3 -54.35 -8.62 2.77
N TRP A 4 -53.68 -9.44 3.59
CA TRP A 4 -52.67 -8.98 4.54
C TRP A 4 -51.42 -8.47 3.81
N LEU A 5 -50.97 -9.19 2.78
CA LEU A 5 -49.88 -8.71 1.93
C LEU A 5 -50.24 -7.38 1.31
N ALA A 6 -51.41 -7.28 0.67
CA ALA A 6 -51.89 -6.04 0.03
C ALA A 6 -51.90 -4.84 0.99
N GLN A 7 -52.31 -5.05 2.24
CA GLN A 7 -52.34 -4.00 3.26
C GLN A 7 -50.95 -3.57 3.74
N ASN A 8 -49.96 -4.45 3.62
CA ASN A 8 -48.57 -4.22 4.07
C ASN A 8 -47.57 -4.04 2.91
N ILE A 9 -48.03 -3.97 1.65
CA ILE A 9 -47.16 -3.83 0.46
C ILE A 9 -46.18 -2.66 0.65
N ALA A 10 -46.67 -1.49 1.07
CA ALA A 10 -45.81 -0.32 1.24
C ALA A 10 -44.70 -0.54 2.28
N ALA A 11 -45.03 -1.16 3.42
CA ALA A 11 -44.06 -1.46 4.47
C ALA A 11 -43.05 -2.53 4.02
N LEU A 12 -43.51 -3.58 3.33
CA LEU A 12 -42.66 -4.63 2.80
C LEU A 12 -41.73 -4.11 1.69
N SER A 13 -42.23 -3.25 0.80
CA SER A 13 -41.42 -2.58 -0.22
C SER A 13 -40.41 -1.62 0.39
N ALA A 14 -40.80 -0.85 1.41
CA ALA A 14 -39.88 0.03 2.12
C ALA A 14 -38.77 -0.77 2.83
N LEU A 15 -39.12 -1.88 3.48
CA LEU A 15 -38.16 -2.77 4.13
C LEU A 15 -37.22 -3.43 3.10
N GLY A 16 -37.76 -3.90 1.97
CA GLY A 16 -36.96 -4.44 0.87
C GLY A 16 -35.98 -3.40 0.31
N ALA A 17 -36.44 -2.17 0.10
CA ALA A 17 -35.60 -1.07 -0.37
C ALA A 17 -34.50 -0.72 0.66
N ALA A 18 -34.83 -0.70 1.95
CA ALA A 18 -33.86 -0.44 3.01
C ALA A 18 -32.76 -1.52 3.05
N ILE A 19 -33.12 -2.80 2.94
CA ILE A 19 -32.16 -3.90 2.90
C ILE A 19 -31.27 -3.80 1.66
N ALA A 20 -31.85 -3.55 0.49
CA ALA A 20 -31.10 -3.37 -0.76
C ALA A 20 -30.12 -2.20 -0.67
N PHE A 21 -30.54 -1.09 -0.05
CA PHE A 21 -29.69 0.08 0.17
C PHE A 21 -28.51 -0.24 1.09
N VAL A 22 -28.75 -0.88 2.24
CA VAL A 22 -27.68 -1.28 3.17
C VAL A 22 -26.71 -2.24 2.49
N TRP A 23 -27.21 -3.22 1.73
CA TRP A 23 -26.36 -4.14 0.98
C TRP A 23 -25.49 -3.41 -0.06
N SER A 24 -26.09 -2.47 -0.80
CA SER A 24 -25.36 -1.65 -1.78
C SER A 24 -24.27 -0.81 -1.12
N ALA A 25 -24.55 -0.18 0.02
CA ALA A 25 -23.58 0.59 0.77
C ALA A 25 -22.39 -0.27 1.26
N ILE A 26 -22.68 -1.48 1.77
CA ILE A 26 -21.63 -2.44 2.17
C ILE A 26 -20.78 -2.84 0.97
N GLN A 27 -21.40 -3.22 -0.15
CA GLN A 27 -20.68 -3.59 -1.38
C GLN A 27 -19.80 -2.43 -1.87
N PHE A 28 -20.33 -1.20 -1.86
CA PHE A 28 -19.57 -0.02 -2.26
C PHE A 28 -18.30 0.16 -1.42
N ILE A 29 -18.40 0.08 -0.08
CA ILE A 29 -17.25 0.20 0.82
C ILE A 29 -16.22 -0.92 0.55
N LEU A 30 -16.68 -2.15 0.38
CA LEU A 30 -15.82 -3.30 0.12
C LEU A 30 -15.09 -3.18 -1.22
N VAL A 31 -15.80 -2.82 -2.29
CA VAL A 31 -15.23 -2.63 -3.63
C VAL A 31 -14.24 -1.49 -3.63
N ARG A 32 -14.61 -0.33 -3.05
CA ARG A 32 -13.74 0.83 -2.98
C ARG A 32 -12.45 0.55 -2.20
N GLY A 33 -12.55 -0.20 -1.11
CA GLY A 33 -11.37 -0.63 -0.34
C GLY A 33 -10.50 -1.64 -1.10
N ARG A 34 -11.02 -2.39 -2.08
CA ARG A 34 -10.22 -3.27 -2.95
C ARG A 34 -9.55 -2.47 -4.06
N GLU A 35 -10.25 -1.51 -4.67
CA GLU A 35 -9.69 -0.60 -5.67
C GLU A 35 -8.52 0.20 -5.11
N GLN A 36 -8.66 0.80 -3.92
CA GLN A 36 -7.58 1.54 -3.27
C GLN A 36 -6.36 0.66 -3.03
N ARG A 37 -6.56 -0.59 -2.59
CA ARG A 37 -5.45 -1.55 -2.39
C ARG A 37 -4.76 -1.94 -3.70
N ALA A 38 -5.50 -2.02 -4.81
CA ALA A 38 -4.92 -2.30 -6.12
C ALA A 38 -4.12 -1.09 -6.63
N GLN A 39 -4.65 0.11 -6.48
CA GLN A 39 -3.95 1.36 -6.83
C GLN A 39 -2.67 1.54 -6.00
N GLU A 40 -2.73 1.31 -4.69
CA GLU A 40 -1.55 1.32 -3.81
C GLU A 40 -0.51 0.28 -4.26
N PHE A 41 -0.95 -0.93 -4.63
CA PHE A 41 -0.06 -1.97 -5.12
C PHE A 41 0.65 -1.54 -6.41
N GLU A 42 -0.08 -1.02 -7.38
CA GLU A 42 0.47 -0.56 -8.66
C GLU A 42 1.43 0.61 -8.48
N ALA A 43 1.04 1.61 -7.68
CA ALA A 43 1.87 2.77 -7.36
C ALA A 43 3.17 2.35 -6.68
N TYR A 44 3.10 1.46 -5.68
CA TYR A 44 4.28 0.94 -4.98
C TYR A 44 5.25 0.24 -5.94
N HIS A 45 4.75 -0.67 -6.79
CA HIS A 45 5.61 -1.41 -7.71
C HIS A 45 6.21 -0.52 -8.79
N ARG A 46 5.45 0.51 -9.23
CA ARG A 46 5.97 1.53 -10.13
C ARG A 46 7.11 2.29 -9.49
N LEU A 47 6.97 2.76 -8.25
CA LEU A 47 8.03 3.47 -7.53
C LEU A 47 9.27 2.60 -7.36
N ILE A 48 9.13 1.33 -6.96
CA ILE A 48 10.27 0.40 -6.88
C ILE A 48 10.97 0.23 -8.23
N LYS A 49 10.21 0.13 -9.33
CA LYS A 49 10.77 0.06 -10.68
C LYS A 49 11.56 1.33 -11.01
N GLU A 50 11.02 2.50 -10.71
CA GLU A 50 11.66 3.80 -10.94
C GLU A 50 12.90 4.03 -10.06
N LEU A 51 12.96 3.43 -8.87
CA LEU A 51 14.13 3.49 -7.99
C LEU A 51 15.33 2.73 -8.56
N VAL A 52 15.08 1.57 -9.19
CA VAL A 52 16.12 0.61 -9.56
C VAL A 52 16.45 0.65 -11.06
N GLN A 53 15.50 1.03 -11.92
CA GLN A 53 15.70 1.05 -13.37
C GLN A 53 16.09 2.45 -13.86
N PRO A 54 17.18 2.58 -14.63
CA PRO A 54 17.50 3.82 -15.31
C PRO A 54 16.47 4.13 -16.40
N ASP A 55 16.35 5.41 -16.78
CA ASP A 55 15.47 5.80 -17.87
C ASP A 55 15.93 5.15 -19.19
N PRO A 56 15.05 4.47 -19.95
CA PRO A 56 15.44 3.82 -21.20
C PRO A 56 16.08 4.78 -22.22
N ALA A 57 15.73 6.08 -22.18
CA ALA A 57 16.26 7.08 -23.10
C ALA A 57 17.64 7.59 -22.70
N SER A 58 17.91 7.76 -21.40
CA SER A 58 19.18 8.32 -20.92
C SER A 58 20.14 7.28 -20.34
N GLN A 59 19.68 6.05 -20.10
CA GLN A 59 20.40 4.97 -19.41
C GLN A 59 20.94 5.37 -18.02
N VAL A 60 20.51 6.53 -17.49
CA VAL A 60 20.88 7.06 -16.18
C VAL A 60 19.60 7.24 -15.37
N ALA A 61 19.63 6.78 -14.12
CA ALA A 61 18.59 7.13 -13.16
C ALA A 61 18.93 8.50 -12.55
N TRP A 62 18.01 9.45 -12.64
CA TRP A 62 18.19 10.78 -12.06
C TRP A 62 18.17 10.69 -10.54
N ILE A 63 19.22 11.15 -9.87
CA ILE A 63 19.38 11.04 -8.42
C ILE A 63 18.22 11.70 -7.66
N ASP A 64 17.77 12.87 -8.11
CA ASP A 64 16.64 13.57 -7.47
C ASP A 64 15.35 12.77 -7.56
N ARG A 65 15.15 12.02 -8.66
CA ARG A 65 14.02 11.10 -8.79
C ARG A 65 14.14 9.96 -7.79
N GLN A 66 15.32 9.37 -7.63
CA GLN A 66 15.53 8.30 -6.65
C GLN A 66 15.29 8.79 -5.22
N VAL A 67 15.77 9.99 -4.88
CA VAL A 67 15.50 10.66 -3.59
C VAL A 67 14.00 10.81 -3.36
N ALA A 68 13.27 11.40 -4.33
CA ALA A 68 11.83 11.56 -4.24
C ALA A 68 11.10 10.22 -4.10
N VAL A 69 11.53 9.19 -4.84
CA VAL A 69 10.96 7.85 -4.73
C VAL A 69 11.17 7.26 -3.35
N VAL A 70 12.38 7.36 -2.78
CA VAL A 70 12.67 6.85 -1.43
C VAL A 70 11.79 7.54 -0.39
N PHE A 71 11.66 8.87 -0.47
CA PHE A 71 10.75 9.64 0.38
C PHE A 71 9.31 9.12 0.27
N GLU A 72 8.81 8.86 -0.93
CA GLU A 72 7.44 8.39 -1.13
C GLU A 72 7.18 6.99 -0.58
N LEU A 73 8.19 6.11 -0.60
CA LEU A 73 8.06 4.73 -0.10
C LEU A 73 7.65 4.68 1.39
N ARG A 74 7.98 5.71 2.18
CA ARG A 74 7.62 5.80 3.60
C ARG A 74 6.12 5.95 3.84
N HIS A 75 5.32 6.27 2.82
CA HIS A 75 3.87 6.38 2.94
C HIS A 75 3.15 5.01 2.79
N PHE A 76 3.84 3.98 2.30
CA PHE A 76 3.27 2.66 2.04
C PHE A 76 3.35 1.72 3.25
N LYS A 77 2.56 2.00 4.30
CA LYS A 77 2.54 1.27 5.59
C LYS A 77 2.48 -0.25 5.48
N ARG A 78 1.72 -0.78 4.51
CA ARG A 78 1.59 -2.22 4.26
C ARG A 78 2.90 -2.88 3.82
N TYR A 79 3.83 -2.10 3.26
CA TYR A 79 5.07 -2.57 2.64
C TYR A 79 6.32 -2.28 3.47
N TYR A 80 6.19 -1.59 4.61
CA TYR A 80 7.29 -1.22 5.52
C TYR A 80 8.35 -2.31 5.73
N GLU A 81 7.94 -3.54 5.99
CA GLU A 81 8.87 -4.66 6.17
C GLU A 81 9.72 -4.95 4.93
N VAL A 82 9.12 -4.96 3.74
CA VAL A 82 9.85 -5.22 2.49
C VAL A 82 10.63 -3.99 2.04
N THR A 83 10.04 -2.80 2.16
CA THR A 83 10.71 -1.52 1.89
C THR A 83 11.97 -1.38 2.75
N GLY A 84 11.89 -1.68 4.04
CA GLY A 84 13.04 -1.64 4.93
C GLY A 84 14.18 -2.58 4.50
N ARG A 85 13.85 -3.79 4.03
CA ARG A 85 14.86 -4.72 3.48
C ARG A 85 15.49 -4.20 2.19
N ILE A 86 14.67 -3.70 1.27
CA ILE A 86 15.14 -3.14 -0.01
C ILE A 86 16.07 -1.94 0.24
N LEU A 87 15.63 -1.00 1.07
CA LEU A 87 16.39 0.22 1.36
C LEU A 87 17.70 -0.06 2.11
N ASN A 88 17.71 -1.00 3.07
CA ASN A 88 18.96 -1.42 3.70
C ASN A 88 19.96 -2.02 2.70
N ASN A 89 19.48 -2.85 1.77
CA ASN A 89 20.33 -3.44 0.73
C ASN A 89 20.87 -2.36 -0.23
N LEU A 90 20.03 -1.39 -0.62
CA LEU A 90 20.44 -0.27 -1.47
C LEU A 90 21.45 0.64 -0.76
N ARG A 91 21.23 0.96 0.52
CA ARG A 91 22.20 1.72 1.35
C ARG A 91 23.57 1.05 1.31
N ASN A 92 23.62 -0.25 1.58
CA ASN A 92 24.87 -1.01 1.60
C ASN A 92 25.54 -1.04 0.23
N LYS A 93 24.77 -1.21 -0.85
CA LYS A 93 25.28 -1.22 -2.22
C LYS A 93 25.90 0.14 -2.60
N PHE A 94 25.21 1.25 -2.32
CA PHE A 94 25.67 2.59 -2.70
C PHE A 94 26.77 3.14 -1.79
N SER A 95 26.92 2.62 -0.57
CA SER A 95 27.99 3.05 0.35
C SER A 95 29.36 2.50 -0.04
N VAL A 96 29.40 1.34 -0.72
CA VAL A 96 30.64 0.63 -1.05
C VAL A 96 31.18 1.01 -2.42
N ASP A 97 30.30 1.36 -3.36
CA ASP A 97 30.70 1.64 -4.74
C ASP A 97 31.13 3.12 -4.91
N PRO A 98 32.40 3.41 -5.25
CA PRO A 98 32.90 4.78 -5.42
C PRO A 98 32.16 5.58 -6.49
N GLU A 99 31.54 4.91 -7.47
CA GLU A 99 30.77 5.53 -8.55
C GLU A 99 29.35 5.92 -8.11
N PHE A 100 28.85 5.35 -7.00
CA PHE A 100 27.49 5.56 -6.50
C PHE A 100 27.42 6.17 -5.10
N GLN A 101 28.48 6.85 -4.66
CA GLN A 101 28.45 7.62 -3.41
C GLN A 101 27.64 8.91 -3.60
N TRP A 102 26.33 8.82 -3.41
CA TRP A 102 25.40 9.94 -3.46
C TRP A 102 24.88 10.28 -2.06
N PRO A 103 25.51 11.24 -1.34
CA PRO A 103 25.20 11.50 0.07
C PRO A 103 23.73 11.84 0.32
N TYR A 104 23.10 12.59 -0.59
CA TYR A 104 21.69 12.96 -0.48
C TYR A 104 20.75 11.76 -0.55
N LEU A 105 21.03 10.80 -1.44
CA LEU A 105 20.23 9.58 -1.58
C LEU A 105 20.40 8.67 -0.36
N ILE A 106 21.64 8.51 0.12
CA ILE A 106 21.93 7.71 1.31
C ILE A 106 21.22 8.31 2.54
N ASN A 107 21.28 9.63 2.71
CA ASN A 107 20.58 10.34 3.78
C ASN A 107 19.05 10.14 3.71
N GLU A 108 18.45 10.25 2.52
CA GLU A 108 17.01 10.02 2.37
C GLU A 108 16.61 8.57 2.66
N ILE A 109 17.47 7.60 2.30
CA ILE A 109 17.29 6.19 2.65
C ILE A 109 17.29 6.02 4.18
N GLU A 110 18.22 6.66 4.88
CA GLU A 110 18.29 6.58 6.35
C GLU A 110 17.08 7.21 7.04
N LEU A 111 16.66 8.40 6.59
CA LEU A 111 15.44 9.05 7.11
C LEU A 111 14.19 8.18 6.90
N THR A 112 14.07 7.55 5.73
CA THR A 112 12.95 6.65 5.44
C THR A 112 13.02 5.37 6.28
N LEU A 113 14.21 4.79 6.47
CA LEU A 113 14.40 3.62 7.33
C LEU A 113 14.04 3.92 8.80
N GLN A 114 14.45 5.09 9.30
CA GLN A 114 14.08 5.54 10.65
C GLN A 114 12.57 5.69 10.79
N HIS A 115 11.92 6.38 9.85
CA HIS A 115 10.47 6.56 9.85
C HIS A 115 9.73 5.21 9.87
N ILE A 116 10.16 4.26 9.04
CA ILE A 116 9.55 2.93 8.97
C ILE A 116 9.79 2.12 10.25
N GLY A 117 10.96 2.25 10.87
CA GLY A 117 11.33 1.55 12.10
C GLY A 117 10.59 2.04 13.35
N GLU A 118 10.26 3.32 13.42
CA GLU A 118 9.51 3.92 14.54
C GLU A 118 8.01 3.58 14.52
N GLN A 119 7.47 3.16 13.37
CA GLN A 119 6.04 2.89 13.22
C GLN A 119 5.66 1.46 13.62
N PRO A 120 4.53 1.26 14.33
CA PRO A 120 4.05 -0.08 14.65
C PRO A 120 3.66 -0.83 13.37
N ASN A 121 4.48 -1.80 12.97
CA ASN A 121 4.31 -2.54 11.73
C ASN A 121 2.97 -3.34 11.74
N PRO A 122 1.99 -2.99 10.88
CA PRO A 122 0.70 -3.69 10.82
C PRO A 122 0.79 -5.10 10.22
N SER A 123 1.84 -5.44 9.43
CA SER A 123 2.05 -6.80 8.91
C SER A 123 2.54 -7.76 9.99
N SER A 124 3.33 -7.28 10.95
CA SER A 124 3.93 -8.09 12.02
C SER A 124 2.89 -8.75 12.94
N LYS A 125 1.72 -8.13 13.10
CA LYS A 125 0.62 -8.66 13.92
C LYS A 125 -0.05 -9.89 13.29
N ARG A 126 -0.15 -9.96 11.97
CA ARG A 126 -0.83 -11.08 11.27
C ARG A 126 -0.07 -12.41 11.36
N THR A 127 1.25 -12.36 11.51
CA THR A 127 2.08 -13.58 11.60
C THR A 127 2.01 -14.24 12.98
N ARG A 128 1.61 -13.48 14.03
CA ARG A 128 1.52 -14.00 15.41
C ARG A 128 0.17 -14.68 15.73
N GLU A 129 -0.87 -14.44 14.94
CA GLU A 129 -2.23 -14.94 15.22
C GLU A 129 -2.62 -16.21 14.45
N LYS A 130 -1.77 -16.73 13.55
CA LYS A 130 -2.02 -18.06 12.97
C LYS A 130 -1.43 -19.13 13.91
N PRO A 131 -2.24 -19.83 14.73
CA PRO A 131 -1.76 -21.09 15.29
C PRO A 131 -1.38 -21.98 14.11
N ARG A 132 -0.16 -22.53 14.14
CA ARG A 132 0.21 -23.61 13.24
C ARG A 132 -0.81 -24.72 13.51
N ALA A 133 -1.71 -24.97 12.55
CA ALA A 133 -2.49 -26.18 12.56
C ALA A 133 -1.49 -27.33 12.55
N ALA A 134 -1.43 -28.04 13.67
CA ALA A 134 -0.67 -29.28 13.84
C ALA A 134 -1.42 -30.42 13.16
#